data_AF-A0AAP3CLL0-F1
#
_entry.id   AF-A0AAP3CLL0-F1
#
_cell.length_a   1.000
_cell.length_b   1.000
_cell.length_c   1.000
_cell.angle_alpha   90.00
_cell.angle_beta   90.00
_cell.angle_gamma   90.00
#
_symmetry.space_group_name_H-M   'P 1'
#
loop_
_entity.id
_entity.type
_entity.pdbx_description
1 polymer ?
#
loop_
_entity_poly.entity_id
_entity_poly.type
_entity_poly.pdbx_seq_one_letter_code
_entity_poly.pdbx_strand_id
1 'polypeptide(L)'
;MSNSSKFAGQLKQNNIQINNLKASTSLTEKHMVDHEKKLTDTVNDFIEYQNYELKKHTENLSNPHQVTKTQLGLGNVLDVEQASKSEFDLHTEDIIRHVTNTERNTWNSKETTDGSQTKADKALENAKAYTDTHVLNKSNPHGVTKTQIGLDKVDNVQQASLTDFENHKNDTTLHVTQTEKDKWNGAQLYKLTGDTGAHKLGFAGKDIYQELKSANTTTFYSNNTTVNNPNSASIRGIQIGQEGYGEVFGMANDGTTWRNTYALDIWKGWRRLLDTADISPTWNIVTLINGAKQDSTYPFKFSISCNILWLRGSFGTLPSIGTSIAKFSNKPTQLIDFIVPTIGSYGTAKFAFTTDGDIRFDGMSTTDNTSVTRVSFNIGIPLW
;
A
#
# COMPACT_ATOMS: atom_id res chain seq x y z
N MET A 1 218.70 51.28 -32.95
CA MET A 1 218.13 50.63 -31.74
C MET A 1 216.89 51.41 -31.31
N SER A 2 215.79 50.72 -30.96
CA SER A 2 214.66 51.16 -30.09
C SER A 2 213.29 50.76 -30.69
N ASN A 3 212.59 49.76 -30.11
CA ASN A 3 211.13 49.61 -30.28
C ASN A 3 210.34 48.67 -29.31
N SER A 4 210.88 48.18 -28.19
CA SER A 4 210.18 47.13 -27.40
C SER A 4 209.13 47.59 -26.36
N SER A 5 209.03 48.86 -25.95
CA SER A 5 208.24 49.20 -24.74
C SER A 5 206.72 49.44 -24.94
N LYS A 6 206.24 49.54 -26.18
CA LYS A 6 204.83 49.93 -26.45
C LYS A 6 203.78 48.84 -26.21
N PHE A 7 204.14 47.55 -26.25
CA PHE A 7 203.14 46.47 -26.22
C PHE A 7 202.50 46.22 -24.85
N ALA A 8 203.24 46.42 -23.76
CA ALA A 8 202.74 46.10 -22.41
C ALA A 8 201.64 47.08 -21.92
N GLY A 9 201.66 48.34 -22.37
CA GLY A 9 200.66 49.33 -22.01
C GLY A 9 199.29 49.04 -22.62
N GLN A 10 199.27 48.55 -23.86
CA GLN A 10 198.04 48.27 -24.60
C GLN A 10 197.22 47.13 -23.95
N LEU A 11 197.89 46.11 -23.41
CA LEU A 11 197.23 44.97 -22.80
C LEU A 11 196.43 45.34 -21.53
N LYS A 12 196.99 46.27 -20.73
CA LYS A 12 196.32 46.77 -19.52
C LYS A 12 195.06 47.56 -19.86
N GLN A 13 195.09 48.34 -20.93
CA GLN A 13 193.92 49.07 -21.42
C GLN A 13 192.80 48.12 -21.86
N ASN A 14 193.15 47.05 -22.57
CA ASN A 14 192.17 46.05 -23.01
C ASN A 14 191.51 45.34 -21.82
N ASN A 15 192.27 45.02 -20.76
CA ASN A 15 191.70 44.39 -19.57
C ASN A 15 190.71 45.29 -18.82
N ILE A 16 190.97 46.60 -18.79
CA ILE A 16 190.05 47.58 -18.21
C ILE A 16 188.77 47.68 -19.04
N GLN A 17 188.90 47.70 -20.38
CA GLN A 17 187.72 47.68 -21.27
C GLN A 17 186.89 46.40 -21.12
N ILE A 18 187.53 45.24 -20.99
CA ILE A 18 186.82 43.96 -20.80
C ILE A 18 186.02 43.97 -19.49
N ASN A 19 186.56 44.51 -18.41
CA ASN A 19 185.84 44.58 -17.14
C ASN A 19 184.67 45.58 -17.17
N ASN A 20 184.84 46.70 -17.87
CA ASN A 20 183.74 47.65 -18.08
C ASN A 20 182.62 47.04 -18.95
N LEU A 21 182.99 46.27 -19.97
CA LEU A 21 182.04 45.52 -20.80
C LEU A 21 181.26 44.50 -19.96
N LYS A 22 181.93 43.75 -19.08
CA LYS A 22 181.28 42.79 -18.18
C LYS A 22 180.28 43.45 -17.21
N ALA A 23 180.63 44.61 -16.67
CA ALA A 23 179.73 45.37 -15.81
C ALA A 23 178.50 45.88 -16.59
N SER A 24 178.70 46.33 -17.84
CA SER A 24 177.63 46.76 -18.72
C SER A 24 176.69 45.61 -19.11
N THR A 25 177.23 44.41 -19.40
CA THR A 25 176.38 43.24 -19.72
C THR A 25 175.57 42.79 -18.52
N SER A 26 176.13 42.78 -17.31
CA SER A 26 175.38 42.37 -16.12
C SER A 26 174.24 43.34 -15.77
N LEU A 27 174.42 44.65 -15.99
CA LEU A 27 173.34 45.63 -15.82
C LEU A 27 172.23 45.43 -16.87
N THR A 28 172.61 45.09 -18.10
CA THR A 28 171.68 44.81 -19.20
C THR A 28 170.87 43.55 -18.90
N GLU A 29 171.50 42.48 -18.41
CA GLU A 29 170.81 41.26 -17.97
C GLU A 29 169.76 41.55 -16.89
N LYS A 30 170.12 42.36 -15.88
CA LYS A 30 169.15 42.75 -14.84
C LYS A 30 167.96 43.54 -15.41
N HIS A 31 168.23 44.48 -16.31
CA HIS A 31 167.16 45.29 -16.94
C HIS A 31 166.24 44.44 -17.83
N MET A 32 166.77 43.41 -18.50
CA MET A 32 165.98 42.46 -19.27
C MET A 32 165.08 41.61 -18.38
N VAL A 33 165.58 41.14 -17.23
CA VAL A 33 164.79 40.34 -16.29
C VAL A 33 163.66 41.16 -15.66
N ASP A 34 163.92 42.41 -15.26
CA ASP A 34 162.87 43.29 -14.74
C ASP A 34 161.81 43.63 -15.81
N HIS A 35 162.23 43.80 -17.07
CA HIS A 35 161.32 44.01 -18.20
C HIS A 35 160.47 42.76 -18.49
N GLU A 36 161.08 41.58 -18.50
CA GLU A 36 160.39 40.30 -18.69
C GLU A 36 159.33 40.09 -17.62
N LYS A 37 159.67 40.33 -16.34
CA LYS A 37 158.70 40.24 -15.24
C LYS A 37 157.51 41.18 -15.43
N LYS A 38 157.76 42.44 -15.79
CA LYS A 38 156.69 43.43 -16.01
C LYS A 38 155.80 43.06 -17.21
N LEU A 39 156.39 42.45 -18.25
CA LEU A 39 155.65 41.93 -19.39
C LEU A 39 154.73 40.77 -18.97
N THR A 40 155.24 39.83 -18.16
CA THR A 40 154.44 38.72 -17.63
C THR A 40 153.26 39.20 -16.79
N ASP A 41 153.47 40.16 -15.88
CA ASP A 41 152.40 40.72 -15.05
C ASP A 41 151.32 41.39 -15.92
N THR A 42 151.72 42.16 -16.94
CA THR A 42 150.79 42.82 -17.88
C THR A 42 149.97 41.81 -18.71
N VAL A 43 150.59 40.70 -19.12
CA VAL A 43 149.90 39.64 -19.89
C VAL A 43 148.86 38.92 -19.03
N ASN A 44 149.15 38.66 -17.76
CA ASN A 44 148.21 38.01 -16.85
C ASN A 44 146.96 38.87 -16.62
N ASP A 45 147.14 40.17 -16.34
CA ASP A 45 146.03 41.12 -16.17
C ASP A 45 145.14 41.20 -17.43
N PHE A 46 145.76 41.18 -18.62
CA PHE A 46 145.02 41.18 -19.89
C PHE A 46 144.17 39.91 -20.07
N ILE A 47 144.73 38.73 -19.76
CA ILE A 47 144.00 37.46 -19.87
C ILE A 47 142.82 37.41 -18.89
N GLU A 48 142.99 37.90 -17.66
CA GLU A 48 141.93 37.88 -16.66
C GLU A 48 140.75 38.78 -17.06
N TYR A 49 141.01 39.98 -17.59
CA TYR A 49 139.96 40.89 -18.06
C TYR A 49 139.17 40.33 -19.26
N GLN A 50 139.84 39.73 -20.25
CA GLN A 50 139.15 39.15 -21.41
C GLN A 50 138.25 37.97 -21.02
N ASN A 51 138.68 37.13 -20.06
CA ASN A 51 137.86 36.03 -19.56
C ASN A 51 136.60 36.52 -18.83
N TYR A 52 136.67 37.63 -18.11
CA TYR A 52 135.51 38.23 -17.45
C TYR A 52 134.45 38.72 -18.45
N GLU A 53 134.86 39.50 -19.47
CA GLU A 53 133.93 40.02 -20.48
C GLU A 53 133.31 38.90 -21.34
N LEU A 54 134.08 37.89 -21.71
CA LEU A 54 133.57 36.75 -22.49
C LEU A 54 132.51 35.97 -21.71
N LYS A 55 132.76 35.70 -20.42
CA LYS A 55 131.80 34.99 -19.56
C LYS A 55 130.49 35.76 -19.41
N LYS A 56 130.56 37.07 -19.21
CA LYS A 56 129.38 37.95 -19.13
C LYS A 56 128.56 37.93 -20.42
N HIS A 57 129.21 37.92 -21.58
CA HIS A 57 128.51 37.84 -22.86
C HIS A 57 127.84 36.47 -23.06
N THR A 58 128.54 35.36 -22.82
CA THR A 58 128.01 34.00 -23.04
C THR A 58 126.88 33.63 -22.08
N GLU A 59 126.80 34.27 -20.91
CA GLU A 59 125.71 34.08 -19.94
C GLU A 59 124.47 34.95 -20.23
N ASN A 60 124.52 35.90 -21.18
CA ASN A 60 123.37 36.74 -21.53
C ASN A 60 122.39 36.03 -22.48
N LEU A 61 121.25 35.59 -21.94
CA LEU A 61 120.15 34.96 -22.67
C LEU A 61 119.03 35.93 -23.10
N SER A 62 119.25 37.24 -22.98
CA SER A 62 118.35 38.23 -23.58
C SER A 62 118.62 38.35 -25.08
N ASN A 63 117.60 38.79 -25.84
CA ASN A 63 117.72 39.04 -27.28
C ASN A 63 119.00 39.85 -27.58
N PRO A 64 119.99 39.30 -28.31
CA PRO A 64 119.85 38.42 -29.49
C PRO A 64 119.75 36.90 -29.28
N HIS A 65 119.98 36.33 -28.09
CA HIS A 65 119.98 34.88 -27.92
C HIS A 65 118.65 34.36 -27.33
N GLN A 66 118.06 33.33 -27.96
CA GLN A 66 116.85 32.60 -27.50
C GLN A 66 115.53 33.42 -27.43
N VAL A 67 115.10 34.04 -28.54
CA VAL A 67 113.84 34.81 -28.63
C VAL A 67 112.60 33.91 -28.53
N THR A 68 111.64 34.28 -27.68
CA THR A 68 110.37 33.58 -27.41
C THR A 68 109.17 34.27 -28.07
N LYS A 69 108.05 33.57 -28.27
CA LYS A 69 106.79 34.15 -28.81
C LYS A 69 106.29 35.37 -28.04
N THR A 70 106.50 35.38 -26.71
CA THR A 70 106.15 36.51 -25.86
C THR A 70 106.99 37.74 -26.19
N GLN A 71 108.30 37.57 -26.46
CA GLN A 71 109.17 38.68 -26.86
C GLN A 71 108.79 39.29 -28.22
N LEU A 72 108.01 38.59 -29.05
CA LEU A 72 107.46 39.10 -30.32
C LEU A 72 106.00 39.59 -30.21
N GLY A 73 105.37 39.53 -29.03
CA GLY A 73 103.97 39.93 -28.83
C GLY A 73 102.93 38.92 -29.33
N LEU A 74 103.34 37.69 -29.68
CA LEU A 74 102.49 36.63 -30.25
C LEU A 74 102.12 35.55 -29.23
N GLY A 75 102.12 35.86 -27.93
CA GLY A 75 101.99 34.88 -26.85
C GLY A 75 100.68 34.06 -26.85
N ASN A 76 99.60 34.60 -27.43
CA ASN A 76 98.30 33.91 -27.50
C ASN A 76 98.11 33.11 -28.80
N VAL A 77 99.06 33.16 -29.73
CA VAL A 77 98.99 32.43 -31.00
C VAL A 77 99.53 31.02 -30.80
N LEU A 78 98.65 30.03 -30.92
CA LEU A 78 98.99 28.61 -30.90
C LEU A 78 99.69 28.19 -32.21
N ASP A 79 100.64 27.26 -32.15
CA ASP A 79 101.28 26.67 -33.35
C ASP A 79 100.42 25.52 -33.90
N VAL A 80 99.26 25.86 -34.45
CA VAL A 80 98.37 24.92 -35.16
C VAL A 80 97.97 25.51 -36.50
N GLU A 81 97.52 24.67 -37.45
CA GLU A 81 96.97 25.16 -38.72
C GLU A 81 95.75 26.05 -38.45
N GLN A 82 95.83 27.32 -38.88
CA GLN A 82 94.73 28.28 -38.80
C GLN A 82 94.12 28.44 -40.19
N ALA A 83 92.78 28.53 -40.25
CA ALA A 83 92.09 28.85 -41.50
C ALA A 83 92.54 30.22 -42.01
N SER A 84 92.76 30.33 -43.31
CA SER A 84 93.04 31.61 -43.95
C SER A 84 91.86 32.56 -43.79
N LYS A 85 92.13 33.88 -43.86
CA LYS A 85 91.05 34.88 -43.85
C LYS A 85 90.02 34.62 -44.95
N SER A 86 90.46 34.13 -46.11
CA SER A 86 89.57 33.76 -47.20
C SER A 86 88.63 32.61 -46.83
N GLU A 87 89.13 31.57 -46.17
CA GLU A 87 88.30 30.43 -45.74
C GLU A 87 87.31 30.81 -44.62
N PHE A 88 87.73 31.72 -43.73
CA PHE A 88 86.86 32.27 -42.69
C PHE A 88 85.75 33.16 -43.27
N ASP A 89 86.09 34.04 -44.22
CA ASP A 89 85.12 34.91 -44.88
C ASP A 89 84.12 34.06 -45.71
N LEU A 90 84.59 33.02 -46.43
CA LEU A 90 83.74 32.04 -47.10
C LEU A 90 82.83 31.26 -46.14
N HIS A 91 83.22 31.08 -44.88
CA HIS A 91 82.31 30.55 -43.85
C HIS A 91 81.27 31.55 -43.42
N THR A 92 81.63 32.82 -43.31
CA THR A 92 80.71 33.87 -42.86
C THR A 92 79.63 34.16 -43.91
N GLU A 93 79.98 34.03 -45.20
CA GLU A 93 79.05 34.25 -46.31
C GLU A 93 78.14 33.03 -46.62
N ASP A 94 78.43 31.86 -46.05
CA ASP A 94 77.65 30.65 -46.29
C ASP A 94 76.40 30.57 -45.39
N ILE A 95 75.26 30.96 -45.96
CA ILE A 95 73.94 30.93 -45.31
C ILE A 95 73.31 29.53 -45.22
N ILE A 96 73.96 28.49 -45.76
CA ILE A 96 73.42 27.12 -45.85
C ILE A 96 74.16 26.15 -44.93
N ARG A 97 75.45 26.37 -44.66
CA ARG A 97 76.37 25.41 -43.98
C ARG A 97 75.87 24.76 -42.69
N HIS A 98 74.97 25.40 -41.93
CA HIS A 98 74.55 24.93 -40.62
C HIS A 98 73.45 23.86 -40.62
N VAL A 99 72.71 23.68 -41.72
CA VAL A 99 71.67 22.65 -41.86
C VAL A 99 71.71 22.10 -43.28
N THR A 100 71.82 20.78 -43.41
CA THR A 100 71.84 20.16 -44.73
C THR A 100 70.52 20.37 -45.46
N ASN A 101 70.55 20.34 -46.80
CA ASN A 101 69.32 20.42 -47.60
C ASN A 101 68.35 19.28 -47.26
N THR A 102 68.87 18.11 -46.90
CA THR A 102 68.10 16.94 -46.45
C THR A 102 67.31 17.23 -45.17
N GLU A 103 67.95 17.80 -44.15
CA GLU A 103 67.28 18.16 -42.89
C GLU A 103 66.23 19.24 -43.11
N ARG A 104 66.54 20.26 -43.92
CA ARG A 104 65.60 21.33 -44.28
C ARG A 104 64.36 20.79 -44.98
N ASN A 105 64.55 19.91 -45.97
CA ASN A 105 63.45 19.26 -46.67
C ASN A 105 62.64 18.34 -45.75
N THR A 106 63.32 17.65 -44.83
CA THR A 106 62.66 16.78 -43.84
C THR A 106 61.76 17.60 -42.93
N TRP A 107 62.24 18.72 -42.39
CA TRP A 107 61.44 19.61 -41.54
C TRP A 107 60.26 20.22 -42.31
N ASN A 108 60.50 20.72 -43.52
CA ASN A 108 59.43 21.28 -44.37
C ASN A 108 58.38 20.24 -44.79
N SER A 109 58.73 18.96 -44.81
CA SER A 109 57.79 17.87 -45.14
C SER A 109 57.01 17.35 -43.93
N LYS A 110 57.44 17.66 -42.69
CA LYS A 110 56.78 17.15 -41.48
C LYS A 110 55.39 17.76 -41.28
N GLU A 111 55.21 19.00 -41.67
CA GLU A 111 53.93 19.70 -41.60
C GLU A 111 53.95 20.89 -42.55
N THR A 112 52.80 21.19 -43.15
CA THR A 112 52.60 22.37 -43.98
C THR A 112 51.43 23.19 -43.45
N THR A 113 51.32 24.45 -43.88
CA THR A 113 50.14 25.28 -43.59
C THR A 113 48.86 24.61 -44.08
N ASP A 114 48.92 23.98 -45.25
CA ASP A 114 47.78 23.28 -45.87
C ASP A 114 47.44 21.98 -45.12
N GLY A 115 48.46 21.24 -44.67
CA GLY A 115 48.29 20.04 -43.83
C GLY A 115 47.65 20.37 -42.48
N SER A 116 48.08 21.47 -41.86
CA SER A 116 47.52 21.99 -40.61
C SER A 116 46.07 22.46 -40.79
N GLN A 117 45.78 23.18 -41.88
CA GLN A 117 44.43 23.64 -42.21
C GLN A 117 43.50 22.45 -42.45
N THR A 118 43.94 21.45 -43.21
CA THR A 118 43.17 20.21 -43.46
C THR A 118 42.81 19.50 -42.15
N LYS A 119 43.75 19.43 -41.19
CA LYS A 119 43.49 18.84 -39.87
C LYS A 119 42.48 19.66 -39.06
N ALA A 120 42.57 21.00 -39.11
CA ALA A 120 41.63 21.90 -38.43
C ALA A 120 40.22 21.79 -39.02
N ASP A 121 40.09 21.78 -40.35
CA ASP A 121 38.82 21.62 -41.05
C ASP A 121 38.19 20.26 -40.74
N LYS A 122 39.00 19.19 -40.69
CA LYS A 122 38.52 17.86 -40.31
C LYS A 122 38.03 17.81 -38.86
N ALA A 123 38.72 18.47 -37.95
CA ALA A 123 38.29 18.58 -36.56
C ALA A 123 36.97 19.35 -36.43
N LEU A 124 36.82 20.45 -37.18
CA LEU A 124 35.58 21.22 -37.22
C LEU A 124 34.42 20.41 -37.81
N GLU A 125 34.65 19.72 -38.93
CA GLU A 125 33.66 18.84 -39.56
C GLU A 125 33.19 17.74 -38.58
N ASN A 126 34.13 17.04 -37.94
CA ASN A 126 33.81 15.99 -36.98
C ASN A 126 33.03 16.53 -35.76
N ALA A 127 33.41 17.70 -35.25
CA ALA A 127 32.72 18.34 -34.13
C ALA A 127 31.28 18.73 -34.52
N LYS A 128 31.10 19.28 -35.72
CA LYS A 128 29.79 19.66 -36.27
C LYS A 128 28.90 18.42 -36.47
N ALA A 129 29.45 17.36 -37.08
CA ALA A 129 28.73 16.10 -37.26
C ALA A 129 28.29 15.46 -35.93
N TYR A 130 29.15 15.50 -34.91
CA TYR A 130 28.80 15.03 -33.57
C TYR A 130 27.66 15.84 -32.95
N THR A 131 27.73 17.18 -33.02
CA THR A 131 26.68 18.05 -32.47
C THR A 131 25.37 17.91 -33.22
N ASP A 132 25.40 17.85 -34.55
CA ASP A 132 24.21 17.64 -35.38
C ASP A 132 23.54 16.29 -35.06
N THR A 133 24.33 15.23 -34.92
CA THR A 133 23.85 13.89 -34.51
C THR A 133 23.17 13.95 -33.14
N HIS A 134 23.78 14.64 -32.18
CA HIS A 134 23.23 14.78 -30.84
C HIS A 134 21.91 15.56 -30.83
N VAL A 135 21.84 16.70 -31.54
CA VAL A 135 20.63 17.56 -31.63
C VAL A 135 19.44 16.81 -32.26
N LEU A 136 19.72 15.94 -33.23
CA LEU A 136 18.72 15.10 -33.90
C LEU A 136 18.25 13.90 -33.07
N ASN A 137 19.00 13.50 -32.04
CA ASN A 137 18.60 12.39 -31.19
C ASN A 137 17.41 12.78 -30.30
N LYS A 138 16.22 12.28 -30.65
CA LYS A 138 14.97 12.38 -29.86
C LYS A 138 14.66 11.10 -29.06
N SER A 139 15.68 10.28 -28.83
CA SER A 139 15.56 9.19 -27.85
C SER A 139 15.64 9.77 -26.44
N ASN A 140 15.05 9.08 -25.47
CA ASN A 140 15.18 9.40 -24.05
C ASN A 140 16.67 9.62 -23.70
N PRO A 141 17.09 10.85 -23.31
CA PRO A 141 16.30 11.86 -22.59
C PRO A 141 15.57 12.97 -23.38
N HIS A 142 15.76 13.14 -24.68
CA HIS A 142 15.16 14.25 -25.43
C HIS A 142 13.82 13.86 -26.06
N GLY A 143 12.72 14.53 -25.71
CA GLY A 143 11.42 14.31 -26.37
C GLY A 143 10.72 13.00 -26.00
N VAL A 144 10.81 12.60 -24.72
CA VAL A 144 10.25 11.35 -24.21
C VAL A 144 8.73 11.26 -24.44
N THR A 145 8.31 10.24 -25.18
CA THR A 145 6.92 9.89 -25.43
C THR A 145 6.39 8.96 -24.35
N LYS A 146 5.06 8.90 -24.19
CA LYS A 146 4.41 7.94 -23.28
C LYS A 146 4.82 6.49 -23.56
N THR A 147 4.98 6.11 -24.83
CA THR A 147 5.47 4.79 -25.24
C THR A 147 6.88 4.50 -24.74
N GLN A 148 7.80 5.47 -24.79
CA GLN A 148 9.18 5.29 -24.33
C GLN A 148 9.30 5.01 -22.83
N ILE A 149 8.29 5.37 -22.03
CA ILE A 149 8.23 5.10 -20.59
C ILE A 149 7.15 4.07 -20.22
N GLY A 150 6.56 3.39 -21.20
CA GLY A 150 5.54 2.35 -20.96
C GLY A 150 4.19 2.87 -20.44
N LEU A 151 3.89 4.16 -20.63
CA LEU A 151 2.64 4.81 -20.21
C LEU A 151 1.73 5.14 -21.40
N ASP A 152 1.91 4.49 -22.55
CA ASP A 152 1.13 4.74 -23.78
C ASP A 152 -0.38 4.50 -23.60
N LYS A 153 -0.76 3.60 -22.68
CA LYS A 153 -2.15 3.30 -22.33
C LYS A 153 -2.72 4.17 -21.21
N VAL A 154 -1.92 5.05 -20.62
CA VAL A 154 -2.36 5.90 -19.51
C VAL A 154 -2.85 7.22 -20.06
N ASP A 155 -4.14 7.50 -19.90
CA ASP A 155 -4.74 8.77 -20.28
C ASP A 155 -4.24 9.92 -19.39
N ASN A 156 -4.17 11.14 -19.95
CA ASN A 156 -3.77 12.32 -19.20
C ASN A 156 -4.99 12.99 -18.55
N VAL A 157 -5.60 12.28 -17.60
CA VAL A 157 -6.79 12.73 -16.87
C VAL A 157 -6.52 12.74 -15.36
N GLN A 158 -7.31 13.52 -14.63
CA GLN A 158 -7.24 13.50 -13.17
C GLN A 158 -7.63 12.11 -12.64
N GLN A 159 -6.74 11.49 -11.89
CA GLN A 159 -6.98 10.19 -11.25
C GLN A 159 -7.27 10.37 -9.77
N ALA A 160 -8.15 9.54 -9.22
CA ALA A 160 -8.33 9.43 -7.78
C ALA A 160 -7.08 8.82 -7.13
N SER A 161 -6.80 9.16 -5.87
CA SER A 161 -5.70 8.53 -5.15
C SER A 161 -6.02 7.05 -4.87
N LEU A 162 -4.98 6.23 -4.70
CA LEU A 162 -5.15 4.83 -4.27
C LEU A 162 -5.90 4.76 -2.92
N THR A 163 -5.63 5.71 -2.03
CA THR A 163 -6.30 5.83 -0.74
C THR A 163 -7.80 6.06 -0.90
N ASP A 164 -8.22 6.99 -1.77
CA ASP A 164 -9.65 7.28 -1.98
C ASP A 164 -10.37 6.07 -2.60
N PHE A 165 -9.72 5.38 -3.53
CA PHE A 165 -10.27 4.17 -4.14
C PHE A 165 -10.48 3.06 -3.10
N GLU A 166 -9.46 2.77 -2.28
CA GLU A 166 -9.59 1.74 -1.23
C GLU A 166 -10.58 2.15 -0.14
N ASN A 167 -10.66 3.45 0.22
CA ASN A 167 -11.68 3.93 1.14
C ASN A 167 -13.09 3.66 0.60
N HIS A 168 -13.37 4.00 -0.66
CA HIS A 168 -14.67 3.72 -1.29
C HIS A 168 -14.98 2.22 -1.38
N LYS A 169 -14.00 1.42 -1.80
CA LYS A 169 -14.16 -0.05 -1.95
C LYS A 169 -14.44 -0.74 -0.62
N ASN A 170 -13.88 -0.23 0.47
CA ASN A 170 -14.07 -0.79 1.81
C ASN A 170 -15.23 -0.15 2.60
N ASP A 171 -15.94 0.83 2.03
CA ASP A 171 -17.11 1.44 2.67
C ASP A 171 -18.35 0.54 2.57
N THR A 172 -18.54 -0.32 3.56
CA THR A 172 -19.69 -1.23 3.65
C THR A 172 -21.03 -0.53 3.87
N THR A 173 -21.06 0.78 4.11
CA THR A 173 -22.31 1.55 4.28
C THR A 173 -22.96 1.87 2.94
N LEU A 174 -22.13 2.12 1.91
CA LEU A 174 -22.59 2.47 0.57
C LEU A 174 -22.84 1.24 -0.32
N HIS A 175 -22.20 0.12 0.01
CA HIS A 175 -22.35 -1.14 -0.73
C HIS A 175 -23.38 -2.05 -0.07
N VAL A 176 -24.05 -2.85 -0.91
CA VAL A 176 -25.01 -3.85 -0.46
C VAL A 176 -24.53 -5.23 -0.90
N THR A 177 -24.80 -6.22 -0.07
CA THR A 177 -24.51 -7.63 -0.36
C THR A 177 -25.66 -8.28 -1.12
N GLN A 178 -25.37 -9.38 -1.83
CA GLN A 178 -26.43 -10.17 -2.46
C GLN A 178 -27.43 -10.69 -1.41
N THR A 179 -26.95 -11.09 -0.23
CA THR A 179 -27.78 -11.53 0.90
C THR A 179 -28.78 -10.46 1.35
N GLU A 180 -28.38 -9.19 1.42
CA GLU A 180 -29.29 -8.09 1.76
C GLU A 180 -30.35 -7.88 0.68
N LYS A 181 -29.96 -7.94 -0.59
CA LYS A 181 -30.91 -7.88 -1.72
C LYS A 181 -31.92 -9.03 -1.65
N ASP A 182 -31.46 -10.25 -1.40
CA ASP A 182 -32.33 -11.43 -1.29
C ASP A 182 -33.30 -11.29 -0.11
N LYS A 183 -32.82 -10.76 1.02
CA LYS A 183 -33.67 -10.45 2.19
C LYS A 183 -34.75 -9.42 1.87
N TRP A 184 -34.41 -8.34 1.17
CA TRP A 184 -35.38 -7.31 0.79
C TRP A 184 -36.36 -7.80 -0.27
N ASN A 185 -35.87 -8.53 -1.29
CA ASN A 185 -36.69 -9.08 -2.37
C ASN A 185 -37.62 -10.19 -1.89
N GLY A 186 -37.20 -10.97 -0.89
CA GLY A 186 -38.02 -11.99 -0.24
C GLY A 186 -38.91 -11.44 0.90
N ALA A 187 -38.80 -10.16 1.25
CA ALA A 187 -39.60 -9.58 2.31
C ALA A 187 -41.07 -9.46 1.88
N GLN A 188 -41.97 -9.74 2.81
CA GLN A 188 -43.40 -9.54 2.59
C GLN A 188 -43.70 -8.03 2.49
N LEU A 189 -44.00 -7.56 1.26
CA LEU A 189 -44.27 -6.14 0.99
C LEU A 189 -45.56 -5.64 1.67
N TYR A 190 -46.53 -6.53 1.90
CA TYR A 190 -47.78 -6.20 2.55
C TYR A 190 -47.82 -6.72 3.99
N LYS A 191 -47.70 -5.83 4.98
CA LYS A 191 -47.66 -6.21 6.40
C LYS A 191 -49.03 -6.70 6.89
N LEU A 192 -49.06 -7.90 7.48
CA LEU A 192 -50.24 -8.42 8.19
C LEU A 192 -50.42 -7.83 9.59
N THR A 193 -49.35 -7.31 10.20
CA THR A 193 -49.30 -6.73 11.55
C THR A 193 -48.73 -5.31 11.53
N GLY A 194 -48.90 -4.57 12.62
CA GLY A 194 -48.17 -3.32 12.86
C GLY A 194 -46.69 -3.57 13.19
N ASP A 195 -45.88 -2.51 13.18
CA ASP A 195 -44.43 -2.59 13.39
C ASP A 195 -44.04 -3.06 14.80
N THR A 196 -44.96 -2.94 15.75
CA THR A 196 -44.81 -3.44 17.12
C THR A 196 -45.20 -4.91 17.28
N GLY A 197 -45.60 -5.58 16.20
CA GLY A 197 -46.19 -6.92 16.23
C GLY A 197 -47.67 -6.94 16.62
N ALA A 198 -48.28 -5.77 16.86
CA ALA A 198 -49.71 -5.65 17.13
C ALA A 198 -50.57 -5.87 15.87
N HIS A 199 -51.89 -5.86 16.04
CA HIS A 199 -52.84 -5.87 14.93
C HIS A 199 -52.57 -4.72 13.94
N LYS A 200 -52.84 -4.94 12.65
CA LYS A 200 -52.60 -3.93 11.61
C LYS A 200 -53.64 -2.81 11.65
N LEU A 201 -54.91 -3.14 11.89
CA LEU A 201 -56.02 -2.18 11.91
C LEU A 201 -56.75 -2.18 13.26
N GLY A 202 -56.97 -0.99 13.82
CA GLY A 202 -57.73 -0.80 15.06
C GLY A 202 -59.09 -0.16 14.79
N PHE A 203 -60.16 -0.73 15.32
CA PHE A 203 -61.55 -0.35 15.01
C PHE A 203 -62.31 0.29 16.18
N ALA A 204 -61.63 0.80 17.20
CA ALA A 204 -62.28 1.53 18.30
C ALA A 204 -63.07 2.74 17.73
N GLY A 205 -64.37 2.81 18.02
CA GLY A 205 -65.28 3.85 17.51
C GLY A 205 -65.59 3.77 16.01
N LYS A 206 -65.20 2.70 15.32
CA LYS A 206 -65.38 2.52 13.88
C LYS A 206 -66.30 1.35 13.56
N ASP A 207 -66.70 1.22 12.30
CA ASP A 207 -67.46 0.07 11.79
C ASP A 207 -66.52 -0.97 11.18
N ILE A 208 -66.58 -2.21 11.68
CA ILE A 208 -65.69 -3.29 11.23
C ILE A 208 -65.85 -3.60 9.74
N TYR A 209 -67.07 -3.55 9.21
CA TYR A 209 -67.34 -3.86 7.81
C TYR A 209 -66.81 -2.74 6.90
N GLN A 210 -67.04 -1.48 7.27
CA GLN A 210 -66.56 -0.34 6.48
C GLN A 210 -65.03 -0.28 6.39
N GLU A 211 -64.33 -0.65 7.46
CA GLU A 211 -62.87 -0.66 7.45
C GLU A 211 -62.30 -1.89 6.73
N LEU A 212 -62.96 -3.05 6.84
CA LEU A 212 -62.50 -4.29 6.24
C LEU A 212 -62.85 -4.45 4.75
N LYS A 213 -63.92 -3.85 4.25
CA LYS A 213 -64.33 -3.99 2.84
C LYS A 213 -63.28 -3.48 1.84
N SER A 214 -62.51 -2.49 2.26
CA SER A 214 -61.43 -1.88 1.48
C SER A 214 -60.06 -2.43 1.87
N ALA A 215 -60.00 -3.33 2.84
CA ALA A 215 -58.79 -4.01 3.25
C ALA A 215 -58.67 -5.36 2.52
N ASN A 216 -57.47 -5.67 2.05
CA ASN A 216 -57.15 -7.02 1.61
C ASN A 216 -56.97 -7.94 2.85
N THR A 217 -56.11 -8.95 2.76
CA THR A 217 -55.74 -9.78 3.90
C THR A 217 -55.05 -8.95 4.98
N THR A 218 -55.62 -8.87 6.19
CA THR A 218 -55.11 -8.02 7.28
C THR A 218 -55.47 -8.56 8.65
N THR A 219 -54.70 -8.23 9.69
CA THR A 219 -55.13 -8.45 11.08
C THR A 219 -55.81 -7.22 11.64
N PHE A 220 -56.72 -7.43 12.60
CA PHE A 220 -57.45 -6.34 13.20
C PHE A 220 -57.71 -6.52 14.69
N TYR A 221 -58.09 -5.41 15.33
CA TYR A 221 -58.62 -5.35 16.67
C TYR A 221 -59.90 -4.54 16.71
N SER A 222 -60.87 -5.00 17.49
CA SER A 222 -62.12 -4.31 17.80
C SER A 222 -62.46 -4.43 19.28
N ASN A 223 -63.36 -3.59 19.76
CA ASN A 223 -63.78 -3.55 21.16
C ASN A 223 -65.27 -3.19 21.30
N ASN A 224 -65.72 -2.98 22.53
CA ASN A 224 -67.11 -2.62 22.84
C ASN A 224 -67.60 -1.30 22.21
N THR A 225 -66.72 -0.47 21.66
CA THR A 225 -67.08 0.76 20.93
C THR A 225 -67.14 0.55 19.41
N THR A 226 -66.74 -0.62 18.91
CA THR A 226 -66.74 -0.94 17.48
C THR A 226 -68.16 -1.29 17.02
N VAL A 227 -68.62 -0.65 15.95
CA VAL A 227 -69.89 -0.96 15.29
C VAL A 227 -69.77 -2.27 14.50
N ASN A 228 -70.84 -3.06 14.48
CA ASN A 228 -70.89 -4.38 13.86
C ASN A 228 -69.91 -5.40 14.49
N ASN A 229 -69.52 -5.22 15.75
CA ASN A 229 -68.85 -6.26 16.54
C ASN A 229 -69.85 -7.38 16.90
N PRO A 230 -69.48 -8.68 16.89
CA PRO A 230 -70.42 -9.77 17.20
C PRO A 230 -70.88 -9.79 18.66
N ASN A 231 -70.09 -9.23 19.58
CA ASN A 231 -70.41 -9.11 21.00
C ASN A 231 -69.74 -7.84 21.59
N SER A 232 -69.90 -7.60 22.90
CA SER A 232 -69.24 -6.49 23.59
C SER A 232 -67.77 -6.78 23.95
N ALA A 233 -67.30 -8.01 23.74
CA ALA A 233 -65.94 -8.41 24.02
C ALA A 233 -64.96 -7.84 22.97
N SER A 234 -63.70 -7.65 23.37
CA SER A 234 -62.68 -7.21 22.43
C SER A 234 -62.19 -8.36 21.58
N ILE A 235 -62.04 -8.14 20.28
CA ILE A 235 -61.75 -9.19 19.31
C ILE A 235 -60.42 -8.91 18.64
N ARG A 236 -59.61 -9.97 18.50
CA ARG A 236 -58.43 -10.00 17.65
C ARG A 236 -58.74 -10.95 16.51
N GLY A 237 -58.54 -10.49 15.30
CA GLY A 237 -58.94 -11.27 14.15
C GLY A 237 -58.05 -11.06 12.95
N ILE A 238 -58.35 -11.84 11.93
CA ILE A 238 -57.76 -11.78 10.61
C ILE A 238 -58.89 -11.77 9.59
N GLN A 239 -58.74 -10.92 8.59
CA GLN A 239 -59.45 -11.06 7.33
C GLN A 239 -58.50 -11.67 6.31
N ILE A 240 -59.01 -12.61 5.52
CA ILE A 240 -58.44 -12.98 4.23
C ILE A 240 -59.36 -12.36 3.19
N GLY A 241 -58.88 -11.32 2.49
CA GLY A 241 -59.74 -10.45 1.70
C GLY A 241 -59.10 -9.99 0.40
N GLN A 242 -59.97 -9.68 -0.55
CA GLN A 242 -59.69 -9.06 -1.84
C GLN A 242 -60.83 -8.11 -2.18
N GLU A 243 -60.74 -7.39 -3.29
CA GLU A 243 -61.80 -6.48 -3.72
C GLU A 243 -63.18 -7.19 -3.79
N GLY A 244 -64.14 -6.71 -2.99
CA GLY A 244 -65.51 -7.21 -2.94
C GLY A 244 -65.74 -8.53 -2.18
N TYR A 245 -64.69 -9.18 -1.65
CA TYR A 245 -64.78 -10.47 -0.95
C TYR A 245 -63.84 -10.56 0.26
N GLY A 246 -64.31 -11.16 1.34
CA GLY A 246 -63.50 -11.38 2.53
C GLY A 246 -64.04 -12.45 3.46
N GLU A 247 -63.16 -13.25 4.03
CA GLU A 247 -63.45 -14.16 5.13
C GLU A 247 -62.82 -13.60 6.39
N VAL A 248 -63.66 -13.32 7.38
CA VAL A 248 -63.26 -12.69 8.63
C VAL A 248 -63.36 -13.71 9.74
N PHE A 249 -62.28 -13.87 10.50
CA PHE A 249 -62.21 -14.72 11.67
C PHE A 249 -61.77 -13.88 12.87
N GLY A 250 -62.48 -14.00 13.98
CA GLY A 250 -62.26 -13.21 15.18
C GLY A 250 -62.31 -14.06 16.44
N MET A 251 -61.32 -13.87 17.31
CA MET A 251 -61.27 -14.46 18.64
C MET A 251 -61.48 -13.37 19.68
N ALA A 252 -62.52 -13.52 20.48
CA ALA A 252 -62.87 -12.58 21.52
C ALA A 252 -62.17 -12.91 22.85
N ASN A 253 -61.91 -11.89 23.66
CA ASN A 253 -61.27 -12.08 24.97
C ASN A 253 -62.19 -12.70 26.05
N ASP A 254 -63.47 -12.92 25.73
CA ASP A 254 -64.40 -13.73 26.55
C ASP A 254 -64.31 -15.23 26.23
N GLY A 255 -63.40 -15.63 25.33
CA GLY A 255 -63.21 -17.02 24.89
C GLY A 255 -64.05 -17.40 23.66
N THR A 256 -64.98 -16.56 23.21
CA THR A 256 -65.82 -16.88 22.06
C THR A 256 -65.09 -16.68 20.73
N THR A 257 -65.43 -17.50 19.74
CA THR A 257 -64.86 -17.42 18.39
C THR A 257 -65.96 -17.14 17.37
N TRP A 258 -65.67 -16.28 16.40
CA TRP A 258 -66.64 -15.79 15.43
C TRP A 258 -66.06 -15.79 14.02
N ARG A 259 -66.91 -16.05 13.03
CA ARG A 259 -66.59 -15.84 11.63
C ARG A 259 -67.65 -15.02 10.91
N ASN A 260 -67.25 -14.32 9.86
CA ASN A 260 -68.14 -13.64 8.95
C ASN A 260 -67.64 -13.80 7.51
N THR A 261 -68.56 -13.73 6.57
CA THR A 261 -68.26 -13.67 5.15
C THR A 261 -68.74 -12.32 4.64
N TYR A 262 -67.86 -11.64 3.93
CA TYR A 262 -68.15 -10.51 3.08
C TYR A 262 -68.09 -10.98 1.64
N ALA A 263 -69.16 -10.78 0.86
CA ALA A 263 -69.16 -11.16 -0.55
C ALA A 263 -70.12 -10.28 -1.34
N LEU A 264 -69.68 -9.81 -2.51
CA LEU A 264 -70.46 -8.93 -3.39
C LEU A 264 -70.94 -7.68 -2.65
N ASP A 265 -70.04 -7.05 -1.90
CA ASP A 265 -70.37 -5.85 -1.12
C ASP A 265 -71.42 -6.06 0.00
N ILE A 266 -71.67 -7.30 0.41
CA ILE A 266 -72.67 -7.64 1.44
C ILE A 266 -72.02 -8.35 2.63
N TRP A 267 -72.18 -7.77 3.82
CA TRP A 267 -71.84 -8.39 5.11
C TRP A 267 -72.89 -9.44 5.49
N LYS A 268 -72.50 -10.72 5.59
CA LYS A 268 -73.45 -11.83 5.82
C LYS A 268 -73.88 -12.00 7.28
N GLY A 269 -73.25 -11.26 8.19
CA GLY A 269 -73.52 -11.34 9.62
C GLY A 269 -72.69 -12.41 10.32
N TRP A 270 -72.46 -12.18 11.61
CA TRP A 270 -71.55 -12.99 12.40
C TRP A 270 -72.15 -14.35 12.72
N ARG A 271 -71.32 -15.38 12.60
CA ARG A 271 -71.62 -16.74 13.03
C ARG A 271 -70.64 -17.14 14.13
N ARG A 272 -71.18 -17.49 15.30
CA ARG A 272 -70.38 -18.03 16.40
C ARG A 272 -69.92 -19.44 16.02
N LEU A 273 -68.63 -19.73 16.25
CA LEU A 273 -68.10 -21.08 16.21
C LEU A 273 -68.13 -21.63 17.63
N LEU A 274 -68.85 -22.74 17.82
CA LEU A 274 -68.94 -23.41 19.11
C LEU A 274 -67.68 -24.24 19.36
N ASP A 275 -67.19 -24.22 20.59
CA ASP A 275 -66.08 -25.07 21.03
C ASP A 275 -66.56 -26.25 21.89
N THR A 276 -65.61 -27.02 22.43
CA THR A 276 -65.90 -28.17 23.27
C THR A 276 -66.59 -27.79 24.58
N ALA A 277 -66.34 -26.60 25.13
CA ALA A 277 -67.00 -26.12 26.34
C ALA A 277 -68.47 -25.79 26.07
N ASP A 278 -68.77 -25.23 24.89
CA ASP A 278 -70.14 -24.91 24.46
C ASP A 278 -71.01 -26.17 24.21
N ILE A 279 -70.40 -27.28 23.77
CA ILE A 279 -71.11 -28.53 23.49
C ILE A 279 -71.08 -29.54 24.65
N SER A 280 -70.18 -29.35 25.63
CA SER A 280 -70.05 -30.28 26.76
C SER A 280 -71.21 -30.12 27.74
N PRO A 281 -71.97 -31.19 28.03
CA PRO A 281 -73.10 -31.10 28.94
C PRO A 281 -72.62 -30.91 30.38
N THR A 282 -72.84 -29.72 30.93
CA THR A 282 -72.77 -29.51 32.38
C THR A 282 -74.05 -30.06 33.00
N TRP A 283 -73.94 -31.14 33.77
CA TRP A 283 -75.07 -31.84 34.36
C TRP A 283 -75.48 -31.19 35.68
N ASN A 284 -76.66 -30.59 35.71
CA ASN A 284 -77.29 -29.98 36.87
C ASN A 284 -78.35 -30.91 37.46
N ILE A 285 -78.58 -30.84 38.78
CA ILE A 285 -79.67 -31.59 39.42
C ILE A 285 -80.99 -30.90 39.09
N VAL A 286 -81.99 -31.67 38.64
CA VAL A 286 -83.34 -31.14 38.41
C VAL A 286 -83.99 -30.81 39.75
N THR A 287 -84.55 -29.61 39.87
CA THR A 287 -85.38 -29.28 41.04
C THR A 287 -86.75 -29.93 40.85
N LEU A 288 -87.03 -30.94 41.66
CA LEU A 288 -88.32 -31.64 41.65
C LEU A 288 -89.35 -30.86 42.49
N ILE A 289 -90.59 -30.84 42.01
CA ILE A 289 -91.71 -30.13 42.63
C ILE A 289 -92.90 -31.06 42.85
N ASN A 290 -93.94 -30.58 43.54
CA ASN A 290 -95.24 -31.26 43.72
C ASN A 290 -95.13 -32.70 44.25
N GLY A 291 -94.19 -32.94 45.17
CA GLY A 291 -94.04 -34.23 45.86
C GLY A 291 -93.15 -35.26 45.16
N ALA A 292 -92.65 -35.00 43.95
CA ALA A 292 -91.63 -35.84 43.33
C ALA A 292 -90.30 -35.75 44.12
N LYS A 293 -89.61 -36.88 44.30
CA LYS A 293 -88.38 -36.98 45.11
C LYS A 293 -87.22 -37.56 44.31
N GLN A 294 -86.03 -37.02 44.54
CA GLN A 294 -84.81 -37.46 43.88
C GLN A 294 -84.49 -38.91 44.22
N ASP A 295 -83.97 -39.65 43.24
CA ASP A 295 -83.37 -40.96 43.48
C ASP A 295 -81.95 -40.76 44.04
N SER A 296 -81.63 -41.43 45.15
CA SER A 296 -80.34 -41.27 45.85
C SER A 296 -79.15 -41.84 45.07
N THR A 297 -79.39 -42.83 44.21
CA THR A 297 -78.34 -43.55 43.46
C THR A 297 -78.21 -42.98 42.05
N TYR A 298 -79.33 -42.63 41.42
CA TYR A 298 -79.41 -42.13 40.06
C TYR A 298 -80.19 -40.81 40.00
N PRO A 299 -79.68 -39.71 40.59
CA PRO A 299 -80.42 -38.46 40.64
C PRO A 299 -80.82 -37.96 39.26
N PHE A 300 -82.01 -37.38 39.16
CA PHE A 300 -82.54 -36.80 37.95
C PHE A 300 -81.78 -35.50 37.64
N LYS A 301 -81.08 -35.50 36.52
CA LYS A 301 -80.20 -34.42 36.08
C LYS A 301 -80.59 -33.93 34.70
N PHE A 302 -80.27 -32.67 34.45
CA PHE A 302 -80.44 -32.05 33.15
C PHE A 302 -79.19 -31.32 32.68
N SER A 303 -79.08 -31.12 31.37
CA SER A 303 -78.13 -30.22 30.76
C SER A 303 -78.78 -29.52 29.57
N ILE A 304 -78.41 -28.28 29.30
CA ILE A 304 -78.84 -27.54 28.12
C ILE A 304 -77.61 -27.33 27.25
N SER A 305 -77.61 -27.90 26.05
CA SER A 305 -76.57 -27.62 25.05
C SER A 305 -77.17 -27.75 23.65
N CYS A 306 -76.66 -26.96 22.70
CA CYS A 306 -77.13 -26.95 21.31
C CYS A 306 -78.66 -26.85 21.16
N ASN A 307 -79.32 -26.06 22.03
CA ASN A 307 -80.79 -25.92 22.08
C ASN A 307 -81.55 -27.26 22.27
N ILE A 308 -80.93 -28.20 22.98
CA ILE A 308 -81.52 -29.48 23.40
C ILE A 308 -81.48 -29.53 24.93
N LEU A 309 -82.62 -29.88 25.54
CA LEU A 309 -82.71 -30.27 26.94
C LEU A 309 -82.35 -31.76 27.06
N TRP A 310 -81.15 -32.03 27.56
CA TRP A 310 -80.72 -33.38 27.89
C TRP A 310 -81.21 -33.75 29.28
N LEU A 311 -81.87 -34.89 29.40
CA LEU A 311 -82.38 -35.44 30.65
C LEU A 311 -81.78 -36.81 30.89
N ARG A 312 -81.26 -37.04 32.10
CA ARG A 312 -80.73 -38.34 32.52
C ARG A 312 -81.05 -38.65 33.97
N GLY A 313 -80.95 -39.92 34.32
CA GLY A 313 -81.09 -40.37 35.70
C GLY A 313 -82.54 -40.69 36.02
N SER A 314 -82.94 -40.48 37.27
CA SER A 314 -84.14 -41.09 37.82
C SER A 314 -84.68 -40.28 38.98
N PHE A 315 -85.96 -40.45 39.25
CA PHE A 315 -86.60 -39.99 40.46
C PHE A 315 -87.59 -41.06 40.91
N GLY A 316 -87.98 -41.02 42.19
CA GLY A 316 -88.70 -42.10 42.88
C GLY A 316 -90.15 -42.32 42.41
N THR A 317 -91.05 -42.65 43.34
CA THR A 317 -92.45 -42.96 43.03
C THR A 317 -93.12 -41.85 42.22
N LEU A 318 -93.80 -42.25 41.15
CA LEU A 318 -94.48 -41.35 40.23
C LEU A 318 -95.67 -40.68 40.93
N PRO A 319 -95.88 -39.35 40.76
CA PRO A 319 -97.03 -38.65 41.34
C PRO A 319 -98.34 -39.03 40.61
N SER A 320 -99.46 -38.44 41.02
CA SER A 320 -100.72 -38.58 40.30
C SER A 320 -100.61 -38.06 38.86
N ILE A 321 -101.38 -38.66 37.94
CA ILE A 321 -101.48 -38.23 36.54
C ILE A 321 -101.87 -36.75 36.47
N GLY A 322 -101.21 -36.00 35.58
CA GLY A 322 -101.40 -34.56 35.40
C GLY A 322 -100.48 -33.68 36.27
N THR A 323 -99.61 -34.27 37.10
CA THR A 323 -98.73 -33.51 37.99
C THR A 323 -97.45 -33.05 37.28
N SER A 324 -97.13 -31.76 37.35
CA SER A 324 -95.82 -31.24 36.96
C SER A 324 -94.76 -31.66 37.97
N ILE A 325 -93.70 -32.33 37.52
CA ILE A 325 -92.61 -32.85 38.36
C ILE A 325 -91.39 -31.94 38.40
N ALA A 326 -91.22 -31.07 37.40
CA ALA A 326 -90.09 -30.17 37.26
C ALA A 326 -90.45 -29.00 36.34
N LYS A 327 -89.78 -27.86 36.52
CA LYS A 327 -89.95 -26.67 35.68
C LYS A 327 -88.60 -26.13 35.20
N PHE A 328 -88.50 -25.83 33.90
CA PHE A 328 -87.30 -25.34 33.24
C PHE A 328 -87.53 -23.95 32.65
N SER A 329 -86.50 -23.10 32.71
CA SER A 329 -86.53 -21.77 32.08
C SER A 329 -86.43 -21.85 30.56
N ASN A 330 -85.75 -22.88 30.04
CA ASN A 330 -85.68 -23.21 28.63
C ASN A 330 -86.94 -23.98 28.24
N LYS A 331 -87.72 -23.44 27.30
CA LYS A 331 -89.05 -23.94 26.95
C LYS A 331 -89.06 -24.44 25.50
N PRO A 332 -89.78 -25.53 25.20
CA PRO A 332 -89.97 -25.95 23.83
C PRO A 332 -90.97 -25.01 23.14
N THR A 333 -90.86 -24.86 21.81
CA THR A 333 -91.81 -24.06 21.00
C THR A 333 -93.20 -24.69 20.89
N GLN A 334 -93.31 -25.99 21.21
CA GLN A 334 -94.55 -26.76 21.21
C GLN A 334 -94.54 -27.80 22.34
N LEU A 335 -95.71 -28.39 22.64
CA LEU A 335 -95.81 -29.49 23.60
C LEU A 335 -95.09 -30.73 23.07
N ILE A 336 -94.20 -31.32 23.88
CA ILE A 336 -93.45 -32.53 23.51
C ILE A 336 -93.87 -33.70 24.41
N ASP A 337 -94.54 -34.68 23.83
CA ASP A 337 -94.82 -35.96 24.48
C ASP A 337 -93.61 -36.90 24.35
N PHE A 338 -93.23 -37.56 25.44
CA PHE A 338 -92.16 -38.55 25.44
C PHE A 338 -92.40 -39.66 26.46
N ILE A 339 -91.76 -40.82 26.23
CA ILE A 339 -91.87 -41.98 27.10
C ILE A 339 -90.51 -42.36 27.68
N VAL A 340 -90.52 -42.88 28.91
CA VAL A 340 -89.34 -43.41 29.59
C VAL A 340 -89.63 -44.78 30.20
N PRO A 341 -88.65 -45.69 30.28
CA PRO A 341 -88.84 -46.99 30.91
C PRO A 341 -89.12 -46.90 32.42
N THR A 342 -89.97 -47.79 32.91
CA THR A 342 -90.18 -48.01 34.35
C THR A 342 -89.18 -49.03 34.90
N ILE A 343 -88.81 -48.89 36.17
CA ILE A 343 -87.89 -49.78 36.89
C ILE A 343 -88.64 -50.49 38.01
N GLY A 344 -88.40 -51.79 38.17
CA GLY A 344 -89.10 -52.68 39.12
C GLY A 344 -90.24 -53.48 38.49
N SER A 345 -90.87 -52.95 37.44
CA SER A 345 -91.82 -53.66 36.56
C SER A 345 -91.58 -53.27 35.10
N TYR A 346 -91.78 -54.21 34.18
CA TYR A 346 -91.66 -53.96 32.75
C TYR A 346 -92.77 -53.03 32.27
N GLY A 347 -92.40 -51.93 31.61
CA GLY A 347 -93.36 -50.94 31.13
C GLY A 347 -92.73 -49.59 30.79
N THR A 348 -93.60 -48.61 30.54
CA THR A 348 -93.21 -47.24 30.21
C THR A 348 -94.08 -46.23 30.95
N ALA A 349 -93.51 -45.06 31.23
CA ALA A 349 -94.17 -43.89 31.76
C ALA A 349 -94.17 -42.78 30.70
N LYS A 350 -95.32 -42.16 30.48
CA LYS A 350 -95.52 -41.04 29.57
C LYS A 350 -95.36 -39.72 30.34
N PHE A 351 -94.62 -38.80 29.74
CA PHE A 351 -94.46 -37.42 30.19
C PHE A 351 -94.72 -36.46 29.03
N ALA A 352 -95.05 -35.22 29.39
CA ALA A 352 -95.14 -34.12 28.46
C ALA A 352 -94.24 -32.98 28.93
N PHE A 353 -93.45 -32.40 28.03
CA PHE A 353 -92.76 -31.13 28.26
C PHE A 353 -93.58 -30.00 27.63
N THR A 354 -94.19 -29.18 28.48
CA THR A 354 -95.13 -28.15 28.05
C THR A 354 -94.41 -26.90 27.56
N THR A 355 -95.10 -26.06 26.79
CA THR A 355 -94.62 -24.74 26.34
C THR A 355 -94.35 -23.77 27.49
N ASP A 356 -94.86 -24.05 28.70
CA ASP A 356 -94.58 -23.28 29.91
C ASP A 356 -93.28 -23.71 30.62
N GLY A 357 -92.65 -24.77 30.13
CA GLY A 357 -91.42 -25.36 30.67
C GLY A 357 -91.66 -26.39 31.76
N ASP A 358 -92.88 -26.92 31.90
CA ASP A 358 -93.20 -27.95 32.90
C ASP A 358 -93.02 -29.35 32.32
N ILE A 359 -92.28 -30.23 32.99
CA ILE A 359 -92.35 -31.67 32.73
C ILE A 359 -93.49 -32.23 33.56
N ARG A 360 -94.55 -32.69 32.88
CA ARG A 360 -95.77 -33.25 33.49
C ARG A 360 -95.82 -34.75 33.31
N PHE A 361 -96.20 -35.48 34.36
CA PHE A 361 -96.44 -36.91 34.30
C PHE A 361 -97.84 -37.20 33.80
N ASP A 362 -97.97 -37.91 32.68
CA ASP A 362 -99.25 -38.14 31.98
C ASP A 362 -99.75 -39.60 32.10
N GLY A 363 -99.04 -40.45 32.84
CA GLY A 363 -99.46 -41.81 33.16
C GLY A 363 -98.40 -42.86 32.85
N MET A 364 -98.68 -44.12 33.21
CA MET A 364 -97.79 -45.24 32.93
C MET A 364 -98.57 -46.48 32.50
N SER A 365 -97.92 -47.32 31.70
CA SER A 365 -98.42 -48.63 31.27
C SER A 365 -97.37 -49.68 31.63
N THR A 366 -97.66 -50.50 32.65
CA THR A 366 -96.74 -51.54 33.14
C THR A 366 -97.47 -52.85 33.42
N THR A 367 -96.72 -53.95 33.50
CA THR A 367 -97.25 -55.27 33.86
C THR A 367 -97.81 -55.29 35.29
N ASP A 368 -97.20 -54.51 36.20
CA ASP A 368 -97.64 -54.34 37.59
C ASP A 368 -97.19 -52.96 38.09
N ASN A 369 -98.17 -52.06 38.24
CA ASN A 369 -97.92 -50.68 38.66
C ASN A 369 -97.42 -50.60 40.11
N THR A 370 -97.75 -51.58 40.97
CA THR A 370 -97.35 -51.55 42.39
C THR A 370 -95.87 -51.88 42.59
N SER A 371 -95.26 -52.57 41.61
CA SER A 371 -93.85 -52.92 41.60
C SER A 371 -92.94 -51.84 40.97
N VAL A 372 -93.49 -50.73 40.47
CA VAL A 372 -92.69 -49.63 39.91
C VAL A 372 -92.04 -48.82 41.01
N THR A 373 -90.72 -48.81 41.04
CA THR A 373 -89.91 -48.12 42.05
C THR A 373 -89.42 -46.75 41.59
N ARG A 374 -89.12 -46.60 40.29
CA ARG A 374 -88.61 -45.37 39.68
C ARG A 374 -88.76 -45.40 38.15
N VAL A 375 -88.45 -44.29 37.49
CA VAL A 375 -88.37 -44.16 36.02
C VAL A 375 -86.98 -43.73 35.57
N SER A 376 -86.51 -44.21 34.41
CA SER A 376 -85.16 -43.91 33.93
C SER A 376 -85.15 -43.02 32.68
N PHE A 377 -84.60 -41.82 32.82
CA PHE A 377 -84.39 -40.87 31.74
C PHE A 377 -83.00 -41.06 31.13
N ASN A 378 -82.94 -41.02 29.80
CA ASN A 378 -81.71 -40.88 29.02
C ASN A 378 -82.10 -40.36 27.62
N ILE A 379 -82.56 -39.11 27.55
CA ILE A 379 -83.18 -38.53 26.36
C ILE A 379 -82.71 -37.09 26.13
N GLY A 380 -82.60 -36.68 24.87
CA GLY A 380 -82.48 -35.28 24.48
C GLY A 380 -83.79 -34.78 23.90
N ILE A 381 -84.29 -33.66 24.40
CA ILE A 381 -85.52 -33.02 23.94
C ILE A 381 -85.16 -31.73 23.21
N PRO A 382 -85.33 -31.65 21.88
CA PRO A 382 -85.14 -30.41 21.13
C PRO A 382 -86.07 -29.29 21.62
N LEU A 383 -85.57 -28.07 21.69
CA LEU A 383 -86.33 -26.90 22.17
C LEU A 383 -86.86 -26.00 21.05
N TRP A 384 -86.51 -26.26 19.78
CA TRP A 384 -86.94 -25.48 18.61
C TRP A 384 -88.25 -25.95 18.01
#